data_AF-A0A820U5Z5-F1
#
_entry.id   AF-A0A820U5Z5-F1
#
_cell.length_a   1.000
_cell.length_b   1.000
_cell.length_c   1.000
_cell.angle_alpha   90.00
_cell.angle_beta   90.00
_cell.angle_gamma   90.00
#
_symmetry.space_group_name_H-M   'P 1'
#
loop_
_entity.id
_entity.type
_entity.pdbx_description
1 polymer ?
#
loop_
_entity_poly.entity_id
_entity_poly.type
_entity_poly.pdbx_seq_one_letter_code
_entity_poly.pdbx_strand_id
1 'polypeptide(L)'
;MIIRSISIRQLALSIFFCLLIFILIVLLSIESSQYLKCSSYHFLNISSTTKTFYKILNNTEDEKVSVDYYSVWCLDLAYRYDSEQYLPQSPYLKSPSINSTRLYRLPYQYSQWKSSNILYRRLTPCEHTLVMRLLMIIERICRKHKITFMLIYGSLLGSYRHHDIIPWDDDIDLIIPIEEHIRFINIINTINETLVKHYVLSNKKKQPKYYKVFFKSTPSAGDYSWNFPFIDVFFYEKNETHLWEISDPDNIIKLEYIFPLVMRPFGELWLPAPRYPEKLFDFNPYDDCIGHFWDHRNETGQEVISTKCDDLKHIYPFVERHNQSNSIEILRTNNTIIHTVFYN
;
A
#
# COMPACT_ATOMS: atom_id res chain seq x y z
N MET A 1 45.76 42.58 31.84
CA MET A 1 44.37 42.06 31.80
C MET A 1 43.85 42.25 30.37
N ILE A 2 44.05 41.27 29.48
CA ILE A 2 43.68 41.39 28.06
C ILE A 2 42.36 40.67 27.86
N ILE A 3 41.27 41.43 27.77
CA ILE A 3 39.96 40.92 27.39
C ILE A 3 39.96 40.81 25.86
N ARG A 4 40.03 39.59 25.33
CA ARG A 4 39.85 39.35 23.89
C ARG A 4 38.37 39.55 23.56
N SER A 5 38.06 40.54 22.71
CA SER A 5 36.71 40.75 22.20
C SER A 5 36.36 39.62 21.23
N ILE A 6 35.33 38.84 21.56
CA ILE A 6 34.77 37.84 20.65
C ILE A 6 34.00 38.60 19.56
N SER A 7 34.29 38.29 18.30
CA SER A 7 33.60 38.88 17.15
C SER A 7 32.11 38.50 17.18
N ILE A 8 31.22 39.45 16.89
CA ILE A 8 29.77 39.24 16.79
C ILE A 8 29.44 38.04 15.85
N ARG A 9 30.25 37.81 14.81
CA ARG A 9 30.11 36.64 13.92
C ARG A 9 30.40 35.32 14.62
N GLN A 10 31.42 35.25 15.47
CA GLN A 10 31.72 34.03 16.24
C GLN A 10 30.64 33.72 17.26
N LEU A 11 30.05 34.76 17.87
CA LEU A 11 28.92 34.61 18.78
C LEU A 11 27.68 34.07 18.04
N ALA A 12 27.38 34.61 16.85
CA ALA A 12 26.26 34.15 16.03
C ALA A 12 26.42 32.70 15.56
N LEU A 13 27.62 32.29 15.14
CA LEU A 13 27.92 30.90 14.76
C LEU A 13 27.78 29.94 15.95
N SER A 14 28.22 30.34 17.14
CA SER A 14 28.06 29.53 18.36
C SER A 14 26.58 29.37 18.73
N ILE A 15 25.79 30.42 18.62
CA ILE A 15 24.34 30.38 18.90
C ILE A 15 23.62 29.46 17.91
N PHE A 16 23.96 29.54 16.62
CA PHE A 16 23.37 28.68 15.59
C PHE A 16 23.69 27.20 15.85
N PHE A 17 24.94 26.87 16.21
CA PHE A 17 25.34 25.50 16.51
C PHE A 17 24.64 24.95 17.76
N CYS A 18 24.48 25.78 18.81
CA CYS A 18 23.71 25.42 19.99
C CYS A 18 22.22 25.18 19.68
N LEU A 19 21.61 25.97 18.79
CA LEU A 19 20.24 25.77 18.33
C LEU A 19 20.09 24.46 17.54
N LEU A 20 21.06 24.14 16.68
CA LEU A 20 21.05 22.90 15.92
C LEU A 20 21.17 21.67 16.83
N ILE A 21 22.07 21.73 17.83
CA ILE A 21 22.21 20.69 18.86
C ILE A 21 20.92 20.58 19.69
N PHE A 22 20.31 21.69 20.07
CA PHE A 22 19.06 21.68 20.81
C PHE A 22 17.91 21.05 20.00
N ILE A 23 17.77 21.38 18.72
CA ILE A 23 16.80 20.77 17.81
C ILE A 23 17.06 19.26 17.69
N LEU A 24 18.32 18.85 17.55
CA LEU A 24 18.70 17.43 17.48
C LEU A 24 18.36 16.69 18.79
N ILE A 25 18.66 17.29 19.95
CA ILE A 25 18.31 16.74 21.26
C ILE A 25 16.80 16.63 21.41
N VAL A 26 16.03 17.63 21.00
CA VAL A 26 14.56 17.60 21.05
C VAL A 26 13.99 16.51 20.14
N LEU A 27 14.50 16.37 18.92
CA LEU A 27 14.10 15.30 18.00
C LEU A 27 14.41 13.90 18.57
N LEU A 28 15.62 13.70 19.11
CA LEU A 28 16.01 12.45 19.79
C LEU A 28 15.17 12.20 21.06
N SER A 29 14.76 13.25 21.76
CA SER A 29 13.90 13.17 22.95
C SER A 29 12.46 12.80 22.59
N ILE A 30 11.96 13.24 21.44
CA ILE A 30 10.63 12.89 20.93
C ILE A 30 10.60 11.43 20.47
N GLU A 31 11.60 10.97 19.73
CA GLU A 31 11.72 9.55 19.32
C GLU A 31 11.86 8.62 20.52
N SER A 32 12.72 8.97 21.48
CA SER A 32 12.89 8.17 22.71
C SER A 32 11.65 8.16 23.61
N SER A 33 10.90 9.27 23.68
CA SER A 33 9.60 9.36 24.38
C SER A 33 8.53 8.46 23.76
N GLN A 34 8.44 8.43 22.42
CA GLN A 34 7.52 7.55 21.71
C GLN A 34 7.92 6.07 21.86
N TYR A 35 9.22 5.76 21.82
CA TYR A 35 9.77 4.44 22.10
C TYR A 35 9.47 3.97 23.52
N LEU A 36 9.67 4.81 24.54
CA LEU A 36 9.37 4.54 25.95
C LEU A 36 7.87 4.30 26.20
N LYS A 37 6.99 4.97 25.44
CA LYS A 37 5.54 4.72 25.49
C LYS A 37 5.16 3.34 24.95
N CYS A 38 5.80 2.86 23.87
CA CYS A 38 5.60 1.46 23.45
C CYS A 38 6.19 0.45 24.45
N SER A 39 7.35 0.74 25.08
CA SER A 39 7.95 -0.21 26.04
C SER A 39 7.19 -0.33 27.36
N SER A 40 6.56 0.75 27.84
CA SER A 40 5.80 0.74 29.10
C SER A 40 4.47 -0.02 29.01
N TYR A 41 3.84 -0.06 27.83
CA TYR A 41 2.68 -0.92 27.56
C TYR A 41 3.04 -2.42 27.46
N HIS A 42 4.30 -2.75 27.10
CA HIS A 42 4.77 -4.13 26.91
C HIS A 42 5.03 -4.89 28.23
N PHE A 43 5.29 -4.20 29.35
CA PHE A 43 5.73 -4.88 30.59
C PHE A 43 4.61 -5.31 31.54
N LEU A 44 3.36 -4.90 31.31
CA LEU A 44 2.27 -5.25 32.24
C LEU A 44 1.56 -6.57 31.94
N ASN A 45 1.86 -7.31 30.86
CA ASN A 45 1.25 -8.64 30.66
C ASN A 45 1.98 -9.62 29.71
N ILE A 46 3.21 -9.34 29.26
CA ILE A 46 3.94 -10.23 28.34
C ILE A 46 5.05 -10.96 29.10
N SER A 47 4.66 -11.81 30.06
CA SER A 47 5.53 -12.88 30.53
C SER A 47 4.70 -14.16 30.66
N SER A 48 4.73 -14.98 29.60
CA SER A 48 4.36 -16.43 29.51
C SER A 48 3.54 -16.86 28.28
N THR A 49 3.08 -15.97 27.40
CA THR A 49 2.12 -16.31 26.32
C THR A 49 2.65 -16.26 24.88
N THR A 50 3.97 -16.23 24.66
CA THR A 50 4.57 -16.22 23.31
C THR A 50 4.42 -17.52 22.51
N LYS A 51 3.93 -18.62 23.11
CA LYS A 51 3.49 -19.81 22.36
C LYS A 51 2.01 -19.78 21.94
N THR A 52 1.22 -18.83 22.45
CA THR A 52 -0.23 -18.80 22.22
C THR A 52 -0.63 -17.82 21.11
N PHE A 53 0.17 -16.77 20.87
CA PHE A 53 -0.17 -15.72 19.89
C PHE A 53 -0.20 -16.22 18.44
N TYR A 54 0.71 -17.11 18.05
CA TYR A 54 0.71 -17.74 16.72
C TYR A 54 -0.46 -18.71 16.49
N LYS A 55 -1.19 -19.10 17.54
CA LYS A 55 -2.39 -19.94 17.43
C LYS A 55 -3.68 -19.11 17.23
N ILE A 56 -3.64 -17.81 17.53
CA ILE A 56 -4.83 -16.93 17.53
C ILE A 56 -5.06 -16.25 16.17
N LEU A 57 -4.02 -16.01 15.36
CA LEU A 57 -4.20 -15.51 13.98
C LEU A 57 -4.84 -16.52 13.01
N ASN A 58 -5.06 -17.76 13.44
CA ASN A 58 -5.65 -18.82 12.62
C ASN A 58 -7.09 -19.20 12.96
N ASN A 59 -7.74 -18.62 13.98
CA ASN A 59 -9.15 -18.87 14.26
C ASN A 59 -9.67 -17.85 15.27
N THR A 60 -10.58 -16.96 14.85
CA THR A 60 -11.97 -16.82 15.36
C THR A 60 -12.60 -15.55 14.80
N GLU A 61 -13.88 -15.66 14.44
CA GLU A 61 -14.68 -14.69 13.68
C GLU A 61 -15.16 -13.45 14.45
N ASP A 62 -14.73 -13.22 15.69
CA ASP A 62 -15.24 -12.11 16.51
C ASP A 62 -14.13 -11.46 17.34
N GLU A 63 -13.44 -10.47 16.78
CA GLU A 63 -12.79 -9.44 17.60
C GLU A 63 -13.13 -8.05 17.07
N LYS A 64 -13.94 -7.33 17.85
CA LYS A 64 -14.09 -5.88 17.77
C LYS A 64 -12.74 -5.25 18.10
N VAL A 65 -11.86 -5.11 17.12
CA VAL A 65 -10.61 -4.39 17.31
C VAL A 65 -10.88 -2.89 17.16
N SER A 66 -11.03 -2.18 18.28
CA SER A 66 -10.79 -0.75 18.31
C SER A 66 -9.28 -0.54 18.18
N VAL A 67 -8.77 -0.54 16.94
CA VAL A 67 -7.37 -0.20 16.70
C VAL A 67 -7.24 1.31 16.84
N ASP A 68 -6.77 1.79 17.99
CA ASP A 68 -6.33 3.16 18.06
C ASP A 68 -4.98 3.33 17.34
N TYR A 69 -4.69 4.57 16.98
CA TYR A 69 -3.49 4.96 16.23
C TYR A 69 -2.18 4.47 16.86
N TYR A 70 -2.14 4.38 18.19
CA TYR A 70 -0.96 3.93 18.94
C TYR A 70 -0.80 2.41 18.91
N SER A 71 -1.91 1.68 18.95
CA SER A 71 -1.96 0.22 18.81
C SER A 71 -1.49 -0.21 17.43
N VAL A 72 -1.88 0.54 16.38
CA VAL A 72 -1.41 0.34 15.00
C VAL A 72 0.12 0.43 14.91
N TRP A 73 0.69 1.46 15.54
CA TRP A 73 2.11 1.80 15.48
C TRP A 73 2.98 0.86 16.33
N CYS A 74 2.57 0.53 17.56
CA CYS A 74 3.32 -0.41 18.41
C CYS A 74 3.25 -1.86 17.89
N LEU A 75 2.13 -2.29 17.28
CA LEU A 75 2.06 -3.61 16.61
C LEU A 75 3.03 -3.71 15.43
N ASP A 76 3.19 -2.62 14.67
CA ASP A 76 4.08 -2.56 13.51
C ASP A 76 5.56 -2.58 13.91
N LEU A 77 5.91 -1.88 14.99
CA LEU A 77 7.25 -1.91 15.59
C LEU A 77 7.57 -3.27 16.22
N ALA A 78 6.64 -3.85 16.98
CA ALA A 78 6.82 -5.17 17.58
C ALA A 78 6.95 -6.27 16.52
N TYR A 79 6.15 -6.21 15.45
CA TYR A 79 6.26 -7.15 14.33
C TYR A 79 7.59 -7.00 13.58
N ARG A 80 8.05 -5.78 13.32
CA ARG A 80 9.35 -5.51 12.68
C ARG A 80 10.53 -6.08 13.47
N TYR A 81 10.54 -5.92 14.79
CA TYR A 81 11.64 -6.40 15.63
C TYR A 81 11.68 -7.92 15.80
N ASP A 82 10.53 -8.60 15.88
CA ASP A 82 10.48 -10.06 16.09
C ASP A 82 10.64 -10.87 14.79
N SER A 83 10.32 -10.29 13.61
CA SER A 83 10.24 -11.05 12.35
C SER A 83 11.46 -10.95 11.44
N GLU A 84 12.34 -9.96 11.61
CA GLU A 84 13.58 -9.84 10.81
C GLU A 84 14.50 -11.07 10.92
N GLN A 85 14.38 -11.88 11.97
CA GLN A 85 15.21 -13.09 12.17
C GLN A 85 14.64 -14.39 11.54
N TYR A 86 13.41 -14.42 11.01
CA TYR A 86 12.73 -15.69 10.69
C TYR A 86 12.10 -15.81 9.28
N LEU A 87 12.28 -14.83 8.40
CA LEU A 87 11.75 -14.95 7.03
C LEU A 87 12.66 -15.83 6.16
N PRO A 88 12.11 -16.77 5.36
CA PRO A 88 12.91 -17.57 4.46
C PRO A 88 13.60 -16.67 3.42
N GLN A 89 14.88 -16.91 3.16
CA GLN A 89 15.56 -16.26 2.04
C GLN A 89 14.92 -16.73 0.72
N SER A 90 14.42 -15.78 -0.08
CA SER A 90 13.98 -16.01 -1.46
C SER A 90 12.91 -17.11 -1.65
N PRO A 91 11.72 -17.04 -1.01
CA PRO A 91 10.74 -18.11 -1.08
C PRO A 91 10.22 -18.37 -2.50
N TYR A 92 9.89 -19.62 -2.76
CA TYR A 92 9.11 -20.06 -3.92
C TYR A 92 7.63 -20.08 -3.57
N LEU A 93 6.83 -19.36 -4.34
CA LEU A 93 5.44 -19.08 -4.07
C LEU A 93 4.59 -19.62 -5.21
N LYS A 94 3.49 -20.30 -4.88
CA LYS A 94 2.52 -20.78 -5.87
C LYS A 94 1.29 -19.89 -5.80
N SER A 95 0.86 -19.36 -6.94
CA SER A 95 -0.36 -18.56 -7.02
C SER A 95 -1.56 -19.41 -6.54
N PRO A 96 -2.36 -18.92 -5.58
CA PRO A 96 -3.53 -19.63 -5.10
C PRO A 96 -4.65 -19.62 -6.14
N SER A 97 -5.57 -20.57 -6.04
CA SER A 97 -6.80 -20.54 -6.84
C SER A 97 -7.64 -19.32 -6.47
N ILE A 98 -8.20 -18.64 -7.49
CA ILE A 98 -9.15 -17.53 -7.34
C ILE A 98 -10.36 -17.90 -6.46
N ASN A 99 -10.75 -19.18 -6.44
CA ASN A 99 -11.88 -19.68 -5.66
C ASN A 99 -11.50 -20.20 -4.26
N SER A 100 -10.24 -20.04 -3.85
CA SER A 100 -9.79 -20.53 -2.55
C SER A 100 -10.44 -19.76 -1.40
N THR A 101 -10.96 -20.48 -0.42
CA THR A 101 -11.48 -19.92 0.84
C THR A 101 -10.38 -19.62 1.86
N ARG A 102 -9.19 -20.20 1.71
CA ARG A 102 -8.04 -19.97 2.59
C ARG A 102 -7.51 -18.54 2.43
N LEU A 103 -7.18 -17.89 3.56
CA LEU A 103 -6.43 -16.64 3.56
C LEU A 103 -4.96 -16.94 3.28
N TYR A 104 -4.45 -16.46 2.15
CA TYR A 104 -3.03 -16.50 1.85
C TYR A 104 -2.41 -15.15 2.18
N ARG A 105 -1.30 -15.20 2.93
CA ARG A 105 -0.42 -14.07 3.18
C ARG A 105 0.96 -14.44 2.69
N LEU A 106 1.63 -13.46 2.10
CA LEU A 106 2.98 -13.64 1.59
C LEU A 106 3.96 -13.63 2.76
N PRO A 107 4.86 -14.61 2.88
CA PRO A 107 5.73 -14.78 4.04
C PRO A 107 6.98 -13.90 3.95
N TYR A 108 6.90 -12.73 3.33
CA TYR A 108 8.00 -11.79 3.21
C TYR A 108 7.48 -10.36 3.40
N GLN A 109 8.30 -9.51 4.04
CA GLN A 109 8.05 -8.07 4.06
C GLN A 109 8.92 -7.38 3.00
N TYR A 110 8.34 -6.36 2.36
CA TYR A 110 8.94 -5.67 1.22
C TYR A 110 10.24 -4.94 1.59
N SER A 111 11.04 -4.67 0.55
CA SER A 111 12.41 -4.12 0.54
C SER A 111 12.71 -3.06 1.61
N GLN A 112 13.98 -2.95 2.02
CA GLN A 112 14.52 -1.80 2.75
C GLN A 112 13.91 -0.49 2.22
N TRP A 113 13.39 0.36 3.12
CA TRP A 113 12.68 1.59 2.76
C TRP A 113 13.64 2.66 2.19
N LYS A 114 14.11 2.43 0.96
CA LYS A 114 14.99 3.30 0.19
C LYS A 114 14.20 4.05 -0.86
N SER A 115 14.72 5.22 -1.25
CA SER A 115 14.14 6.07 -2.29
C SER A 115 15.19 6.48 -3.31
N SER A 116 14.78 6.57 -4.58
CA SER A 116 15.54 7.22 -5.64
C SER A 116 15.41 8.73 -5.54
N ASN A 117 16.41 9.45 -6.05
CA ASN A 117 16.34 10.91 -6.21
C ASN A 117 15.55 11.33 -7.45
N ILE A 118 15.28 10.39 -8.38
CA ILE A 118 14.55 10.66 -9.63
C ILE A 118 13.05 10.44 -9.41
N LEU A 119 12.68 9.22 -9.04
CA LEU A 119 11.32 8.84 -8.66
C LEU A 119 11.35 8.34 -7.22
N TYR A 120 11.12 9.26 -6.27
CA TYR A 120 11.17 8.97 -4.83
C TYR A 120 9.91 8.24 -4.36
N ARG A 121 10.00 7.56 -3.20
CA ARG A 121 8.81 6.95 -2.60
C ARG A 121 7.81 8.02 -2.18
N ARG A 122 6.56 7.92 -2.65
CA ARG A 122 5.52 8.92 -2.33
C ARG A 122 4.90 8.72 -0.96
N LEU A 123 4.69 7.46 -0.59
CA LEU A 123 4.25 7.09 0.74
C LEU A 123 5.43 7.13 1.71
N THR A 124 5.16 7.56 2.94
CA THR A 124 6.01 7.20 4.08
C THR A 124 5.77 5.74 4.46
N PRO A 125 6.67 5.11 5.26
CA PRO A 125 6.41 3.75 5.75
C PRO A 125 5.07 3.63 6.48
N CYS A 126 4.72 4.64 7.29
CA CYS A 126 3.48 4.66 8.05
C CYS A 126 2.25 4.67 7.12
N GLU A 127 2.27 5.48 6.07
CA GLU A 127 1.14 5.60 5.16
C GLU A 127 0.96 4.36 4.28
N HIS A 128 2.06 3.75 3.84
CA HIS A 128 2.00 2.46 3.16
C HIS A 128 1.40 1.38 4.06
N THR A 129 1.86 1.27 5.32
CA THR A 129 1.25 0.35 6.30
C THR A 129 -0.23 0.64 6.49
N LEU A 130 -0.64 1.91 6.59
CA LEU A 130 -2.04 2.28 6.75
C LEU A 130 -2.87 1.87 5.52
N VAL A 131 -2.47 2.23 4.31
CA VAL A 131 -3.25 1.91 3.11
C VAL A 131 -3.30 0.40 2.85
N MET A 132 -2.22 -0.34 3.13
CA MET A 132 -2.22 -1.81 3.06
C MET A 132 -3.14 -2.45 4.09
N ARG A 133 -3.24 -1.89 5.32
CA ARG A 133 -4.22 -2.35 6.31
C ARG A 133 -5.65 -2.07 5.87
N LEU A 134 -5.89 -0.93 5.24
CA LEU A 134 -7.19 -0.62 4.67
C LEU A 134 -7.55 -1.62 3.56
N LEU A 135 -6.59 -1.95 2.69
CA LEU A 135 -6.76 -2.95 1.64
C LEU A 135 -7.05 -4.34 2.22
N MET A 136 -6.38 -4.74 3.30
CA MET A 136 -6.67 -5.99 4.01
C MET A 136 -8.10 -6.05 4.56
N ILE A 137 -8.61 -4.92 5.06
CA ILE A 137 -10.00 -4.81 5.51
C ILE A 137 -10.95 -5.02 4.33
N ILE A 138 -10.74 -4.30 3.22
CA ILE A 138 -11.55 -4.42 2.00
C ILE A 138 -11.49 -5.84 1.42
N GLU A 139 -10.31 -6.45 1.34
CA GLU A 139 -10.12 -7.83 0.86
C GLU A 139 -10.93 -8.83 1.70
N ARG A 140 -10.83 -8.74 3.03
CA ARG A 140 -11.58 -9.62 3.94
C ARG A 140 -13.10 -9.45 3.80
N ILE A 141 -13.56 -8.21 3.67
CA ILE A 141 -14.97 -7.89 3.44
C ILE A 141 -15.45 -8.52 2.15
N CYS A 142 -14.75 -8.24 1.05
CA CYS A 142 -15.15 -8.72 -0.26
C CYS A 142 -15.19 -10.24 -0.29
N ARG A 143 -14.18 -10.90 0.30
CA ARG A 143 -14.15 -12.36 0.41
C ARG A 143 -15.27 -12.92 1.29
N LYS A 144 -15.52 -12.36 2.48
CA LYS A 144 -16.60 -12.78 3.38
C LYS A 144 -17.97 -12.70 2.71
N HIS A 145 -18.19 -11.64 1.93
CA HIS A 145 -19.44 -11.34 1.26
C HIS A 145 -19.48 -11.78 -0.21
N LYS A 146 -18.47 -12.54 -0.67
CA LYS A 146 -18.36 -13.03 -2.06
C LYS A 146 -18.51 -11.92 -3.11
N ILE A 147 -18.03 -10.72 -2.81
CA ILE A 147 -17.92 -9.61 -3.75
C ILE A 147 -16.62 -9.80 -4.52
N THR A 148 -16.73 -9.89 -5.84
CA THR A 148 -15.54 -9.91 -6.70
C THR A 148 -15.04 -8.49 -6.88
N PHE A 149 -13.74 -8.28 -6.67
CA PHE A 149 -13.04 -7.06 -7.02
C PHE A 149 -11.77 -7.43 -7.78
N MET A 150 -11.15 -6.49 -8.49
CA MET A 150 -9.84 -6.68 -9.09
C MET A 150 -8.99 -5.42 -9.01
N LEU A 151 -7.67 -5.58 -9.04
CA LEU A 151 -6.74 -4.47 -9.20
C LEU A 151 -6.89 -3.84 -10.59
N ILE A 152 -6.81 -2.50 -10.64
CA ILE A 152 -6.79 -1.72 -11.88
C ILE A 152 -5.69 -0.63 -11.81
N TYR A 153 -5.45 0.09 -12.90
CA TYR A 153 -4.56 1.26 -12.98
C TYR A 153 -3.17 1.06 -12.34
N GLY A 154 -2.70 2.02 -11.54
CA GLY A 154 -1.39 2.03 -10.91
C GLY A 154 -1.19 0.82 -9.99
N SER A 155 -2.26 0.38 -9.33
CA SER A 155 -2.24 -0.82 -8.48
C SER A 155 -2.04 -2.12 -9.26
N LEU A 156 -2.71 -2.26 -10.41
CA LEU A 156 -2.48 -3.41 -11.29
C LEU A 156 -1.03 -3.41 -11.81
N LEU A 157 -0.53 -2.25 -12.21
CA LEU A 157 0.86 -2.10 -12.65
C LEU A 157 1.84 -2.41 -11.52
N GLY A 158 1.58 -1.96 -10.31
CA GLY A 158 2.36 -2.26 -9.11
C GLY A 158 2.42 -3.77 -8.85
N SER A 159 1.27 -4.44 -8.87
CA SER A 159 1.23 -5.91 -8.80
C SER A 159 1.99 -6.59 -9.95
N TYR A 160 1.95 -6.01 -11.15
CA TYR A 160 2.61 -6.56 -12.32
C TYR A 160 4.14 -6.34 -12.31
N ARG A 161 4.60 -5.20 -11.80
CA ARG A 161 5.98 -4.72 -11.95
C ARG A 161 6.79 -4.88 -10.67
N HIS A 162 6.17 -4.74 -9.51
CA HIS A 162 6.83 -4.64 -8.20
C HIS A 162 6.34 -5.65 -7.17
N HIS A 163 5.23 -6.35 -7.44
CA HIS A 163 4.50 -7.16 -6.45
C HIS A 163 4.07 -6.36 -5.20
N ASP A 164 3.93 -5.04 -5.33
CA ASP A 164 3.54 -4.07 -4.29
C ASP A 164 3.05 -2.78 -4.98
N ILE A 165 2.63 -1.78 -4.20
CA ILE A 165 2.42 -0.40 -4.68
C ILE A 165 3.69 0.07 -5.40
N ILE A 166 3.53 0.72 -6.56
CA ILE A 166 4.66 1.33 -7.26
C ILE A 166 5.31 2.34 -6.30
N PRO A 167 6.65 2.35 -6.15
CA PRO A 167 7.28 3.17 -5.11
C PRO A 167 6.86 4.65 -5.15
N TRP A 168 6.73 5.22 -6.35
CA TRP A 168 6.36 6.62 -6.59
C TRP A 168 4.87 6.85 -6.84
N ASP A 169 4.02 5.91 -6.41
CA ASP A 169 2.56 5.98 -6.43
C ASP A 169 2.04 6.07 -4.99
N ASP A 170 0.86 6.67 -4.78
CA ASP A 170 0.41 7.10 -3.44
C ASP A 170 -1.01 6.68 -3.05
N ASP A 171 -1.68 5.90 -3.88
CA ASP A 171 -2.98 5.30 -3.58
C ASP A 171 -3.09 3.86 -4.11
N ILE A 172 -4.29 3.29 -3.93
CA ILE A 172 -4.63 1.96 -4.46
C ILE A 172 -5.96 2.03 -5.18
N ASP A 173 -6.04 1.41 -6.35
CA ASP A 173 -7.21 1.36 -7.21
C ASP A 173 -7.80 -0.06 -7.27
N LEU A 174 -9.06 -0.17 -6.89
CA LEU A 174 -9.85 -1.38 -7.01
C LEU A 174 -11.05 -1.12 -7.91
N ILE A 175 -11.51 -2.14 -8.62
CA ILE A 175 -12.75 -2.07 -9.39
C ILE A 175 -13.68 -3.25 -9.08
N ILE A 176 -14.97 -2.97 -8.96
CA ILE A 176 -16.03 -3.90 -8.55
C ILE A 176 -17.16 -3.90 -9.62
N PRO A 177 -17.85 -5.02 -9.88
CA PRO A 177 -19.05 -4.98 -10.73
C PRO A 177 -20.10 -4.00 -10.19
N ILE A 178 -20.73 -3.22 -11.07
CA ILE A 178 -21.73 -2.21 -10.66
C ILE A 178 -22.92 -2.84 -9.92
N GLU A 179 -23.28 -4.08 -10.23
CA GLU A 179 -24.36 -4.80 -9.56
C GLU A 179 -24.08 -5.04 -8.07
N GLU A 180 -22.80 -5.01 -7.67
CA GLU A 180 -22.35 -5.18 -6.28
C GLU A 180 -22.18 -3.86 -5.52
N HIS A 181 -22.31 -2.72 -6.20
CA HIS A 181 -22.07 -1.39 -5.65
C HIS A 181 -22.84 -1.12 -4.35
N ILE A 182 -24.17 -1.26 -4.38
CA ILE A 182 -25.03 -0.98 -3.23
C ILE A 182 -24.70 -1.94 -2.08
N ARG A 183 -24.43 -3.22 -2.38
CA ARG A 183 -24.08 -4.22 -1.37
C ARG A 183 -22.75 -3.86 -0.70
N PHE A 184 -21.74 -3.52 -1.48
CA PHE A 184 -20.42 -3.12 -0.98
C PHE A 184 -20.51 -1.92 -0.05
N ILE A 185 -21.16 -0.84 -0.47
CA ILE A 185 -21.27 0.39 0.34
C ILE A 185 -22.07 0.17 1.62
N ASN A 186 -23.16 -0.61 1.57
CA ASN A 186 -23.91 -0.96 2.77
C ASN A 186 -23.05 -1.73 3.77
N ILE A 187 -22.20 -2.65 3.31
CA ILE A 187 -21.28 -3.38 4.20
C ILE A 187 -20.22 -2.44 4.79
N ILE A 188 -19.61 -1.57 3.98
CA ILE A 188 -18.64 -0.58 4.47
C ILE A 188 -19.27 0.33 5.54
N ASN A 189 -20.51 0.78 5.32
CA ASN A 189 -21.27 1.56 6.31
C ASN A 189 -21.53 0.77 7.60
N THR A 190 -21.80 -0.53 7.49
CA THR A 190 -22.07 -1.40 8.64
C THR A 190 -20.82 -1.62 9.50
N ILE A 191 -19.64 -1.63 8.88
CA ILE A 191 -18.41 -2.02 9.56
C ILE A 191 -17.89 -0.95 10.51
N ASN A 192 -18.18 0.35 10.32
CA ASN A 192 -18.08 1.30 11.44
C ASN A 192 -18.53 2.75 11.21
N GLU A 193 -19.18 3.31 12.22
CA GLU A 193 -19.31 4.75 12.48
C GLU A 193 -18.02 5.41 13.00
N THR A 194 -16.97 4.65 13.40
CA THR A 194 -15.75 5.21 14.04
C THR A 194 -14.41 4.94 13.37
N LEU A 195 -14.25 3.86 12.57
CA LEU A 195 -12.95 3.46 11.99
C LEU A 195 -12.74 3.92 10.54
N VAL A 196 -13.60 3.47 9.61
CA VAL A 196 -13.49 3.74 8.18
C VAL A 196 -14.59 4.73 7.76
N LYS A 197 -14.27 5.58 6.80
CA LYS A 197 -15.23 6.44 6.09
C LYS A 197 -15.07 6.20 4.60
N HIS A 198 -16.13 6.46 3.85
CA HIS A 198 -16.04 6.61 2.41
C HIS A 198 -16.57 7.98 2.00
N TYR A 199 -16.09 8.44 0.85
CA TYR A 199 -16.58 9.63 0.18
C TYR A 199 -16.95 9.28 -1.25
N VAL A 200 -18.14 9.70 -1.68
CA VAL A 200 -18.65 9.45 -3.02
C VAL A 200 -18.25 10.58 -3.96
N LEU A 201 -17.52 10.26 -5.02
CA LEU A 201 -17.33 11.17 -6.14
C LEU A 201 -18.44 10.91 -7.15
N SER A 202 -19.19 11.94 -7.51
CA SER A 202 -20.35 11.83 -8.41
C SER A 202 -20.12 12.59 -9.70
N ASN A 203 -20.73 12.12 -10.79
CA ASN A 203 -20.75 12.87 -12.05
C ASN A 203 -21.66 14.12 -11.96
N LYS A 204 -21.69 14.93 -13.03
CA LYS A 204 -22.55 16.14 -13.11
C LYS A 204 -24.04 15.85 -12.89
N LYS A 205 -24.49 14.62 -13.15
CA LYS A 205 -25.88 14.15 -12.94
C LYS A 205 -26.09 13.56 -11.53
N LYS A 206 -25.13 13.74 -10.61
CA LYS A 206 -25.12 13.19 -9.24
C LYS A 206 -25.18 11.67 -9.16
N GLN A 207 -24.77 10.97 -10.21
CA GLN A 207 -24.62 9.52 -10.15
C GLN A 207 -23.23 9.19 -9.60
N PRO A 208 -23.12 8.21 -8.66
CA PRO A 208 -21.83 7.80 -8.12
C PRO A 208 -20.90 7.34 -9.24
N LYS A 209 -19.72 7.94 -9.29
CA LYS A 209 -18.65 7.65 -10.25
C LYS A 209 -17.71 6.59 -9.65
N TYR A 210 -17.19 6.86 -8.46
CA TYR A 210 -16.35 5.96 -7.66
C TYR A 210 -16.31 6.45 -6.20
N TYR A 211 -15.68 5.67 -5.32
CA TYR A 211 -15.57 5.98 -3.89
C TYR A 211 -14.13 6.08 -3.45
N LYS A 212 -13.84 7.04 -2.57
CA LYS A 212 -12.63 7.07 -1.75
C LYS A 212 -12.92 6.43 -0.42
N VAL A 213 -12.22 5.35 -0.06
CA VAL A 213 -12.32 4.69 1.25
C VAL A 213 -11.07 5.02 2.05
N PHE A 214 -11.22 5.46 3.31
CA PHE A 214 -10.11 5.92 4.15
C PHE A 214 -10.38 5.74 5.64
N PHE A 215 -9.33 5.82 6.46
CA PHE A 215 -9.47 5.83 7.92
C PHE A 215 -9.92 7.20 8.43
N LYS A 216 -10.85 7.24 9.37
CA LYS A 216 -11.35 8.48 9.98
C LYS A 216 -10.28 9.25 10.76
N SER A 217 -9.28 8.54 11.28
CA SER A 217 -8.22 9.08 12.12
C SER A 217 -7.03 9.63 11.35
N THR A 218 -6.99 9.47 10.02
CA THR A 218 -5.87 9.99 9.21
C THR A 218 -6.10 11.45 8.80
N PRO A 219 -5.05 12.20 8.43
CA PRO A 219 -5.19 13.60 8.02
C PRO A 219 -6.02 13.76 6.74
N SER A 220 -6.69 14.90 6.60
CA SER A 220 -7.34 15.27 5.33
C SER A 220 -6.37 15.29 4.16
N ALA A 221 -6.85 14.93 2.98
CA ALA A 221 -6.13 15.12 1.73
C ALA A 221 -6.29 16.57 1.29
N GLY A 222 -5.25 17.40 1.46
CA GLY A 222 -5.36 18.85 1.29
C GLY A 222 -6.56 19.45 2.04
N ASP A 223 -7.35 20.26 1.34
CA ASP A 223 -8.56 20.90 1.88
C ASP A 223 -9.85 20.08 1.61
N TYR A 224 -9.73 18.81 1.20
CA TYR A 224 -10.86 17.99 0.82
C TYR A 224 -11.52 17.29 2.02
N SER A 225 -12.73 16.78 1.78
CA SER A 225 -13.57 16.11 2.80
C SER A 225 -13.22 14.64 3.06
N TRP A 226 -12.17 14.14 2.41
CA TRP A 226 -11.63 12.79 2.58
C TRP A 226 -10.20 12.84 3.12
N ASN A 227 -9.77 11.73 3.72
CA ASN A 227 -8.47 11.64 4.36
C ASN A 227 -7.48 10.83 3.52
N PHE A 228 -6.19 11.11 3.69
CA PHE A 228 -5.08 10.41 3.08
C PHE A 228 -4.35 9.53 4.12
N PRO A 229 -3.86 8.32 3.76
CA PRO A 229 -4.02 7.66 2.47
C PRO A 229 -5.42 7.02 2.32
N PHE A 230 -5.81 6.76 1.08
CA PHE A 230 -7.11 6.19 0.71
C PHE A 230 -6.99 5.09 -0.35
N ILE A 231 -8.10 4.39 -0.58
CA ILE A 231 -8.28 3.45 -1.69
C ILE A 231 -9.42 3.96 -2.56
N ASP A 232 -9.17 4.08 -3.86
CA ASP A 232 -10.18 4.36 -4.85
C ASP A 232 -10.90 3.05 -5.26
N VAL A 233 -12.23 3.09 -5.20
CA VAL A 233 -13.10 1.96 -5.54
C VAL A 233 -14.01 2.37 -6.68
N PHE A 234 -13.63 1.94 -7.88
CA PHE A 234 -14.33 2.13 -9.14
C PHE A 234 -15.37 1.03 -9.37
N PHE A 235 -16.24 1.25 -10.37
CA PHE A 235 -17.21 0.26 -10.82
C PHE A 235 -17.16 0.05 -12.32
N TYR A 236 -17.46 -1.17 -12.75
CA TYR A 236 -17.60 -1.50 -14.16
C TYR A 236 -18.96 -2.09 -14.50
N GLU A 237 -19.34 -1.92 -15.76
CA GLU A 237 -20.34 -2.72 -16.45
C GLU A 237 -19.67 -3.61 -17.48
N LYS A 238 -20.35 -4.68 -17.89
CA LYS A 238 -19.90 -5.54 -18.96
C LYS A 238 -21.05 -6.13 -19.75
N ASN A 239 -20.79 -6.42 -21.02
CA ASN A 239 -21.64 -7.26 -21.86
C ASN A 239 -20.98 -8.64 -22.06
N GLU A 240 -21.32 -9.35 -23.13
CA GLU A 240 -20.77 -10.68 -23.43
C GLU A 240 -19.29 -10.67 -23.84
N THR A 241 -18.76 -9.53 -24.32
CA THR A 241 -17.44 -9.45 -24.96
C THR A 241 -16.54 -8.35 -24.39
N HIS A 242 -17.11 -7.30 -23.79
CA HIS A 242 -16.40 -6.13 -23.31
C HIS A 242 -16.84 -5.70 -21.91
N LEU A 243 -15.95 -4.96 -21.26
CA LEU A 243 -16.11 -4.31 -19.96
C LEU A 243 -15.74 -2.82 -20.13
N TRP A 244 -16.46 -1.94 -19.46
CA TRP A 244 -16.13 -0.52 -19.37
C TRP A 244 -16.34 -0.01 -17.95
N GLU A 245 -15.52 0.93 -17.54
CA GLU A 245 -15.66 1.59 -16.25
C GLU A 245 -16.79 2.62 -16.31
N ILE A 246 -17.63 2.71 -15.26
CA ILE A 246 -18.70 3.71 -15.17
C ILE A 246 -18.16 5.15 -15.25
N SER A 247 -16.96 5.31 -14.72
CA SER A 247 -16.23 6.55 -14.55
C SER A 247 -15.56 7.04 -15.84
N ASP A 248 -15.29 6.11 -16.75
CA ASP A 248 -14.67 6.32 -18.06
C ASP A 248 -15.26 5.33 -19.09
N PRO A 249 -16.51 5.56 -19.55
CA PRO A 249 -17.23 4.58 -20.37
C PRO A 249 -16.68 4.44 -21.79
N ASP A 250 -15.84 5.38 -22.24
CA ASP A 250 -15.21 5.34 -23.56
C ASP A 250 -14.00 4.37 -23.58
N ASN A 251 -13.46 4.04 -22.41
CA ASN A 251 -12.40 3.05 -22.26
C ASN A 251 -12.97 1.62 -22.23
N ILE A 252 -13.14 1.05 -23.42
CA ILE A 252 -13.74 -0.27 -23.61
C ILE A 252 -12.65 -1.35 -23.68
N ILE A 253 -12.71 -2.30 -22.75
CA ILE A 253 -11.72 -3.37 -22.61
C ILE A 253 -12.35 -4.72 -22.96
N LYS A 254 -11.65 -5.55 -23.72
CA LYS A 254 -12.14 -6.91 -24.02
C LYS A 254 -12.11 -7.80 -22.78
N LEU A 255 -13.17 -8.59 -22.58
CA LEU A 255 -13.26 -9.54 -21.47
C LEU A 255 -12.17 -10.61 -21.53
N GLU A 256 -11.68 -10.98 -22.72
CA GLU A 256 -10.60 -11.96 -22.88
C GLU A 256 -9.27 -11.49 -22.26
N TYR A 257 -9.08 -10.18 -22.10
CA TYR A 257 -7.89 -9.61 -21.44
C TYR A 257 -7.99 -9.66 -19.91
N ILE A 258 -9.23 -9.67 -19.40
CA ILE A 258 -9.52 -9.60 -17.97
C ILE A 258 -9.74 -11.00 -17.39
N PHE A 259 -10.60 -11.79 -18.02
CA PHE A 259 -11.16 -13.00 -17.41
C PHE A 259 -10.62 -14.31 -18.00
N PRO A 260 -10.69 -15.41 -17.22
CA PRO A 260 -10.89 -15.42 -15.77
C PRO A 260 -9.72 -14.75 -15.04
N LEU A 261 -10.05 -14.12 -13.91
CA LEU A 261 -9.08 -13.43 -13.06
C LEU A 261 -8.01 -14.39 -12.54
N VAL A 262 -6.83 -13.83 -12.28
CA VAL A 262 -5.68 -14.53 -11.69
C VAL A 262 -5.29 -13.88 -10.37
N MET A 263 -4.77 -14.67 -9.43
CA MET A 263 -4.29 -14.14 -8.15
C MET A 263 -2.84 -13.68 -8.30
N ARG A 264 -2.60 -12.38 -8.11
CA ARG A 264 -1.25 -11.79 -8.19
C ARG A 264 -0.79 -11.24 -6.84
N PRO A 265 0.52 -11.22 -6.56
CA PRO A 265 1.06 -10.58 -5.37
C PRO A 265 0.83 -9.06 -5.35
N PHE A 266 0.51 -8.52 -4.18
CA PHE A 266 0.48 -7.09 -3.92
C PHE A 266 0.74 -6.83 -2.44
N GLY A 267 1.98 -6.43 -2.11
CA GLY A 267 2.47 -6.34 -0.74
C GLY A 267 2.41 -7.71 -0.06
N GLU A 268 1.70 -7.80 1.06
CA GLU A 268 1.53 -9.06 1.82
C GLU A 268 0.34 -9.92 1.30
N LEU A 269 -0.35 -9.48 0.26
CA LEU A 269 -1.62 -10.05 -0.19
C LEU A 269 -1.50 -10.77 -1.54
N TRP A 270 -2.41 -11.71 -1.74
CA TRP A 270 -2.78 -12.19 -3.06
C TRP A 270 -4.10 -11.56 -3.43
N LEU A 271 -4.16 -10.83 -4.54
CA LEU A 271 -5.36 -10.11 -4.97
C LEU A 271 -5.78 -10.54 -6.37
N PRO A 272 -7.09 -10.55 -6.67
CA PRO A 272 -7.55 -10.79 -8.03
C PRO A 272 -7.07 -9.68 -8.97
N ALA A 273 -6.61 -10.07 -10.14
CA ALA A 273 -6.17 -9.17 -11.20
C ALA A 273 -6.57 -9.73 -12.57
N PRO A 274 -6.68 -8.86 -13.59
CA PRO A 274 -6.80 -9.27 -14.99
C PRO A 274 -5.77 -10.33 -15.40
N ARG A 275 -6.19 -11.27 -16.26
CA ARG A 275 -5.34 -12.36 -16.77
C ARG A 275 -4.14 -11.86 -17.59
N TYR A 276 -4.32 -10.80 -18.37
CA TYR A 276 -3.28 -10.22 -19.23
C TYR A 276 -3.07 -8.73 -18.88
N PRO A 277 -2.43 -8.41 -17.74
CA PRO A 277 -2.26 -7.02 -17.31
C PRO A 277 -1.55 -6.14 -18.35
N GLU A 278 -0.60 -6.68 -19.10
CA GLU A 278 0.14 -5.97 -20.13
C GLU A 278 -0.72 -5.47 -21.30
N LYS A 279 -1.93 -6.02 -21.48
CA LYS A 279 -2.90 -5.56 -22.50
C LYS A 279 -3.70 -4.34 -22.05
N LEU A 280 -3.53 -3.92 -20.80
CA LEU A 280 -4.28 -2.81 -20.18
C LEU A 280 -3.44 -1.53 -20.05
N PHE A 281 -2.19 -1.56 -20.53
CA PHE A 281 -1.30 -0.40 -20.55
C PHE A 281 -1.01 0.00 -22.00
N ASP A 282 -1.00 1.30 -22.27
CA ASP A 282 -0.67 1.90 -23.57
C ASP A 282 0.83 2.19 -23.75
N PHE A 283 1.64 1.85 -22.75
CA PHE A 283 3.10 1.96 -22.74
C PHE A 283 3.75 0.63 -22.39
N ASN A 284 5.08 0.53 -22.56
CA ASN A 284 5.82 -0.66 -22.14
C ASN A 284 6.01 -0.65 -20.61
N PRO A 285 5.35 -1.55 -19.85
CA PRO A 285 5.45 -1.57 -18.40
C PRO A 285 6.85 -2.00 -17.90
N TYR A 286 7.79 -2.39 -18.76
CA TYR A 286 9.14 -2.78 -18.36
C TYR A 286 10.19 -1.70 -18.54
N ASP A 287 10.03 -0.88 -19.57
CA ASP A 287 11.09 0.04 -19.99
C ASP A 287 10.89 1.41 -19.35
N ASP A 288 9.64 1.87 -19.29
CA ASP A 288 9.31 3.24 -18.93
C ASP A 288 8.71 3.29 -17.52
N CYS A 289 9.44 3.96 -16.63
CA CYS A 289 9.02 4.25 -15.28
C CYS A 289 8.58 5.71 -15.22
N ILE A 290 7.26 5.88 -15.13
CA ILE A 290 6.58 7.18 -15.26
C ILE A 290 5.93 7.49 -13.90
N GLY A 291 6.19 8.68 -13.39
CA GLY A 291 5.56 9.23 -12.19
C GLY A 291 4.12 9.66 -12.42
N HIS A 292 3.31 9.62 -11.37
CA HIS A 292 1.91 10.03 -11.46
C HIS A 292 1.76 11.56 -11.56
N PHE A 293 0.81 12.04 -12.36
CA PHE A 293 0.58 13.48 -12.60
C PHE A 293 -0.23 14.15 -11.47
N TRP A 294 -0.76 13.38 -10.53
CA TRP A 294 -1.59 13.85 -9.43
C TRP A 294 -0.96 13.46 -8.09
N ASP A 295 -0.90 14.41 -7.16
CA ASP A 295 -0.50 14.20 -5.76
C ASP A 295 -1.77 14.05 -4.91
N HIS A 296 -2.08 12.82 -4.51
CA HIS A 296 -3.31 12.52 -3.78
C HIS A 296 -3.28 12.97 -2.32
N ARG A 297 -2.10 13.24 -1.75
CA ARG A 297 -1.97 13.78 -0.39
C ARG A 297 -2.49 15.20 -0.30
N ASN A 298 -2.21 16.01 -1.32
CA ASN A 298 -2.61 17.41 -1.37
C ASN A 298 -3.78 17.66 -2.35
N GLU A 299 -4.14 16.65 -3.14
CA GLU A 299 -5.14 16.73 -4.21
C GLU A 299 -4.80 17.84 -5.23
N THR A 300 -3.54 17.85 -5.67
CA THR A 300 -3.02 18.83 -6.63
C THR A 300 -2.31 18.17 -7.81
N GLY A 301 -2.36 18.83 -8.97
CA GLY A 301 -1.56 18.43 -10.12
C GLY A 301 -0.07 18.66 -9.87
N GLN A 302 0.76 17.82 -10.49
CA GLN A 302 2.22 17.90 -10.40
C GLN A 302 2.88 17.54 -11.73
N GLU A 303 4.16 17.86 -11.85
CA GLU A 303 4.96 17.50 -13.03
C GLU A 303 5.16 15.99 -13.13
N VAL A 304 4.99 15.45 -14.33
CA VAL A 304 5.26 14.04 -14.64
C VAL A 304 6.75 13.88 -14.89
N ILE A 305 7.41 13.15 -13.97
CA ILE A 305 8.80 12.73 -14.13
C ILE A 305 8.82 11.34 -14.75
N SER A 306 9.71 11.10 -15.71
CA SER A 306 9.92 9.77 -16.29
C SER A 306 11.40 9.42 -16.39
N THR A 307 11.70 8.13 -16.31
CA THR A 307 13.05 7.58 -16.43
C THR A 307 12.98 6.13 -16.92
N LYS A 308 14.11 5.54 -17.29
CA LYS A 308 14.16 4.12 -17.62
C LYS A 308 14.09 3.30 -16.34
N CYS A 309 13.28 2.25 -16.36
CA CYS A 309 13.14 1.40 -15.18
C CYS A 309 14.46 0.72 -14.78
N ASP A 310 15.37 0.47 -15.73
CA ASP A 310 16.72 -0.04 -15.45
C ASP A 310 17.51 0.87 -14.49
N ASP A 311 17.32 2.19 -14.58
CA ASP A 311 17.96 3.16 -13.69
C ASP A 311 17.45 3.05 -12.24
N LEU A 312 16.39 2.28 -12.00
CA LEU A 312 15.73 2.15 -10.70
C LEU A 312 15.86 0.74 -10.10
N LYS A 313 16.26 -0.27 -10.88
CA LYS A 313 16.38 -1.69 -10.45
C LYS A 313 17.37 -1.90 -9.29
N HIS A 314 18.28 -0.96 -9.09
CA HIS A 314 19.25 -1.01 -8.00
C HIS A 314 18.72 -0.51 -6.66
N ILE A 315 17.57 0.19 -6.69
CA ILE A 315 16.91 0.77 -5.52
C ILE A 315 15.62 0.03 -5.21
N TYR A 316 14.82 -0.23 -6.25
CA TYR A 316 13.50 -0.83 -6.12
C TYR A 316 13.45 -2.26 -6.65
N PRO A 317 12.63 -3.13 -6.05
CA PRO A 317 12.29 -4.43 -6.60
C PRO A 317 11.58 -4.35 -7.96
N PHE A 318 11.99 -5.19 -8.90
CA PHE A 318 11.29 -5.38 -10.18
C PHE A 318 11.06 -6.86 -10.45
N VAL A 319 9.93 -7.15 -11.11
CA VAL A 319 9.57 -8.48 -11.58
C VAL A 319 10.23 -8.76 -12.92
N GLU A 320 11.04 -9.82 -12.94
CA GLU A 320 11.57 -10.42 -14.16
C GLU A 320 10.72 -11.63 -14.57
N ARG A 321 10.51 -11.79 -15.87
CA ARG A 321 9.78 -12.92 -16.45
C ARG A 321 10.71 -13.70 -17.36
N HIS A 322 10.83 -14.99 -17.10
CA HIS A 322 11.58 -15.91 -17.94
C HIS A 322 10.57 -16.86 -18.61
N ASN A 323 10.68 -16.99 -19.94
CA ASN A 323 9.81 -17.75 -20.86
C ASN A 323 8.67 -16.95 -21.50
N GLN A 324 8.32 -17.30 -22.75
CA GLN A 324 7.22 -16.71 -23.51
C GLN A 324 5.84 -16.89 -22.85
N SER A 325 5.70 -17.80 -21.89
CA SER A 325 4.44 -18.13 -21.22
C SER A 325 4.11 -17.26 -20.00
N ASN A 326 5.01 -16.39 -19.52
CA ASN A 326 4.85 -15.60 -18.28
C ASN A 326 4.43 -16.43 -17.04
N SER A 327 4.70 -17.73 -17.03
CA SER A 327 4.28 -18.64 -15.96
C SER A 327 5.15 -18.55 -14.70
N ILE A 328 6.28 -17.85 -14.78
CA ILE A 328 7.22 -17.64 -13.68
C ILE A 328 7.57 -16.16 -13.60
N GLU A 329 7.43 -15.59 -12.41
CA GLU A 329 7.80 -14.22 -12.09
C GLU A 329 8.81 -14.21 -10.95
N ILE A 330 9.98 -13.60 -11.18
CA ILE A 330 11.04 -13.48 -10.18
C ILE A 330 11.12 -12.03 -9.74
N LEU A 331 10.78 -11.75 -8.49
CA LEU A 331 11.00 -10.42 -7.92
C LEU A 331 12.44 -10.32 -7.43
N ARG A 332 13.16 -9.27 -7.84
CA ARG A 332 14.52 -9.02 -7.35
C ARG A 332 14.86 -7.54 -7.28
N THR A 333 15.86 -7.23 -6.47
CA THR A 333 16.54 -5.93 -6.43
C THR A 333 18.03 -6.18 -6.53
N ASN A 334 18.71 -5.49 -7.45
CA ASN A 334 20.08 -5.84 -7.84
C ASN A 334 20.18 -7.35 -8.15
N ASN A 335 21.18 -8.02 -7.57
CA ASN A 335 21.43 -9.45 -7.73
C ASN A 335 20.71 -10.31 -6.69
N THR A 336 19.85 -9.71 -5.84
CA THR A 336 19.16 -10.43 -4.75
C THR A 336 17.74 -10.77 -5.17
N ILE A 337 17.46 -12.07 -5.29
CA ILE A 337 16.09 -12.57 -5.49
C ILE A 337 15.32 -12.40 -4.18
N ILE A 338 14.21 -11.68 -4.24
CA ILE A 338 13.32 -11.50 -3.09
C ILE A 338 12.37 -12.68 -2.98
N HIS A 339 11.77 -13.11 -4.09
CA HIS A 339 10.96 -14.32 -4.17
C HIS A 339 10.70 -14.71 -5.63
N THR A 340 10.19 -15.93 -5.83
CA THR A 340 9.76 -16.42 -7.14
C THR A 340 8.32 -16.89 -7.07
N VAL A 341 7.49 -16.48 -8.03
CA VAL A 341 6.08 -16.87 -8.16
C VAL A 341 5.90 -17.80 -9.35
N PHE A 342 5.18 -18.90 -9.13
CA PHE A 342 4.69 -19.79 -10.16
C PHE A 342 3.18 -19.63 -10.35
N TYR A 343 2.77 -19.36 -11.58
CA TYR A 343 1.39 -19.39 -12.01
C TYR A 343 1.08 -20.77 -12.62
N ASN A 344 -0.18 -21.23 -12.48
CA ASN A 344 -0.64 -22.50 -13.03
C ASN A 344 -1.06 -22.38 -14.49
#